data_AF-A0A1Y1YX62-F1
#
_entry.id   AF-A0A1Y1YX62-F1
#
_cell.length_a   1.000
_cell.length_b   1.000
_cell.length_c   1.000
_cell.angle_alpha   90.00
_cell.angle_beta   90.00
_cell.angle_gamma   90.00
#
_symmetry.space_group_name_H-M   'P 1'
#
loop_
_entity.id
_entity.type
_entity.pdbx_description
1 polymer ?
#
loop_
_entity_poly.entity_id
_entity_poly.type
_entity_poly.pdbx_seq_one_letter_code
_entity_poly.pdbx_strand_id
1 'polypeptide(L)'
;FELEIFGNMRHGVFPEIAMLNHDCRPNAAYFFDEETLTHYVHATQDIFPGEEITITYINNAQVRSKRMAALKMNWGFDCSCSSCSAHPALTAESDDRVQQIATLEEELDYWTSDTDATPEMAETLISLMIQERLYASLGSAYRLAAMAYSSFGDKWNAIRYARLSVEYSALDNGFRDKDVYAMKQLATDPEMQWSWRKRVGNKRFAGGCGHAH
;
A
#
# COMPACT_ATOMS: atom_id res chain seq x y z
N PHE A 1 17.05 -9.67 -8.37
CA PHE A 1 15.59 -9.64 -8.18
C PHE A 1 15.08 -11.05 -8.16
N GLU A 2 14.21 -11.36 -7.20
CA GLU A 2 13.48 -12.61 -7.15
C GLU A 2 12.22 -12.46 -8.02
N LEU A 3 12.01 -13.39 -8.94
CA LEU A 3 10.99 -13.34 -9.99
C LEU A 3 10.21 -14.65 -9.96
N GLU A 4 8.88 -14.58 -10.02
CA GLU A 4 8.09 -15.74 -10.40
C GLU A 4 8.06 -15.79 -11.94
N ILE A 5 8.30 -16.96 -12.53
CA ILE A 5 8.18 -17.18 -13.98
C ILE A 5 7.57 -18.55 -14.18
N PHE A 6 6.37 -18.60 -14.76
CA PHE A 6 5.61 -19.83 -14.96
C PHE A 6 5.44 -20.64 -13.66
N GLY A 7 5.12 -19.97 -12.55
CA GLY A 7 4.92 -20.59 -11.23
C GLY A 7 6.19 -21.09 -10.55
N ASN A 8 7.37 -20.66 -11.02
CA ASN A 8 8.66 -21.05 -10.44
C ASN A 8 9.46 -19.81 -10.04
N MET A 9 10.01 -19.84 -8.82
CA MET A 9 10.91 -18.79 -8.35
C MET A 9 12.26 -18.84 -9.08
N ARG A 10 12.69 -17.69 -9.57
CA ARG A 10 13.93 -17.47 -10.33
C ARG A 10 14.63 -16.22 -9.80
N HIS A 11 15.91 -16.08 -10.13
CA HIS A 11 16.66 -14.85 -9.88
C HIS A 11 17.03 -14.19 -11.21
N GLY A 12 16.70 -12.91 -11.35
CA GLY A 12 17.05 -12.07 -12.49
C GLY A 12 18.01 -10.94 -12.11
N VAL A 13 18.90 -10.59 -13.03
CA VAL A 13 19.81 -9.45 -12.94
C VAL A 13 19.38 -8.43 -13.99
N PHE A 14 19.10 -7.21 -13.55
CA PHE A 14 18.72 -6.08 -14.40
C PHE A 14 19.70 -4.93 -14.12
N PRO A 15 20.78 -4.78 -14.91
CA PRO A 15 21.84 -3.82 -14.64
C PRO A 15 21.32 -2.39 -14.46
N GLU A 16 20.35 -1.98 -15.27
CA GLU A 16 19.80 -0.63 -15.26
C GLU A 16 19.09 -0.32 -13.94
N ILE A 17 18.32 -1.27 -13.42
CA ILE A 17 17.53 -1.11 -12.19
C ILE A 17 18.44 -1.30 -10.96
N ALA A 18 19.48 -2.11 -11.07
CA ALA A 18 20.48 -2.28 -10.02
C ALA A 18 21.28 -1.00 -9.72
N MET A 19 21.20 0.03 -10.58
CA MET A 19 21.78 1.35 -10.30
C MET A 19 20.91 2.22 -9.37
N LEU A 20 19.62 1.89 -9.20
CA LEU A 20 18.70 2.70 -8.38
C LEU A 20 18.97 2.44 -6.90
N ASN A 21 19.28 3.48 -6.14
CA ASN A 21 19.56 3.38 -4.71
C ASN A 21 18.30 3.17 -3.88
N HIS A 22 18.52 2.74 -2.64
CA HIS A 22 17.46 2.56 -1.66
C HIS A 22 17.03 3.86 -0.99
N ASP A 23 15.73 4.09 -0.91
CA ASP A 23 15.12 4.93 0.13
C ASP A 23 14.00 4.13 0.83
N CYS A 24 13.83 4.31 2.15
CA CYS A 24 12.72 3.70 2.87
C CYS A 24 11.37 4.29 2.42
N ARG A 25 11.36 5.54 1.93
CA ARG A 25 10.22 6.28 1.39
C ARG A 25 10.50 6.68 -0.07
N PRO A 26 10.54 5.69 -0.98
CA PRO A 26 11.02 5.90 -2.35
C PRO A 26 10.06 6.75 -3.20
N ASN A 27 10.58 7.32 -4.28
CA ASN A 27 9.80 8.05 -5.30
C ASN A 27 9.49 7.21 -6.55
N ALA A 28 9.98 5.96 -6.62
CA ALA A 28 9.64 5.01 -7.66
C ALA A 28 9.29 3.63 -7.10
N ALA A 29 8.43 2.92 -7.84
CA ALA A 29 8.08 1.52 -7.63
C ALA A 29 8.50 0.71 -8.86
N TYR A 30 8.56 -0.61 -8.71
CA TYR A 30 8.93 -1.50 -9.80
C TYR A 30 8.16 -2.81 -9.72
N PHE A 31 7.93 -3.42 -10.88
CA PHE A 31 7.44 -4.78 -10.97
C PHE A 31 8.02 -5.49 -12.19
N PHE A 32 7.93 -6.82 -12.17
CA PHE A 32 8.31 -7.66 -13.29
C PHE A 32 7.06 -8.19 -14.00
N ASP A 33 6.91 -7.89 -15.28
CA ASP A 33 5.86 -8.46 -16.12
C ASP A 33 6.34 -9.77 -16.74
N GLU A 34 5.83 -10.89 -16.22
CA GLU A 34 6.17 -12.24 -16.69
C GLU A 34 5.80 -12.48 -18.17
N GLU A 35 4.73 -11.85 -18.66
CA GLU A 35 4.25 -12.10 -20.02
C GLU A 35 5.19 -11.48 -21.07
N THR A 36 5.72 -10.30 -20.77
CA THR A 36 6.62 -9.56 -21.65
C THR A 36 8.09 -9.68 -21.26
N LEU A 37 8.38 -10.40 -20.17
CA LEU A 37 9.71 -10.50 -19.54
C LEU A 37 10.38 -9.14 -19.32
N THR A 38 9.57 -8.13 -18.99
CA THR A 38 10.01 -6.75 -18.86
C THR A 38 9.94 -6.30 -17.41
N HIS A 39 11.00 -5.63 -16.95
CA HIS A 39 11.05 -5.04 -15.63
C HIS A 39 10.73 -3.55 -15.73
N TYR A 40 9.61 -3.15 -15.15
CA TYR A 40 9.14 -1.77 -15.20
C TYR A 40 9.58 -1.02 -13.94
N VAL A 41 9.92 0.26 -14.11
CA VAL A 41 10.11 1.21 -13.02
C VAL A 41 9.23 2.41 -13.30
N HIS A 42 8.37 2.76 -12.34
CA HIS A 42 7.42 3.86 -12.46
C HIS A 42 7.62 4.85 -11.33
N ALA A 43 7.56 6.14 -11.65
CA ALA A 43 7.46 7.17 -10.62
C ALA A 43 6.12 7.01 -9.88
N THR A 44 6.16 7.10 -8.55
CA THR A 44 4.97 7.08 -7.68
C THR A 44 4.64 8.46 -7.13
N GLN A 45 5.49 9.43 -7.41
CA GLN A 45 5.43 10.83 -7.02
C GLN A 45 6.04 11.69 -8.14
N ASP A 46 5.83 13.00 -8.06
CA ASP A 46 6.58 13.94 -8.90
C ASP A 46 8.09 13.84 -8.58
N ILE A 47 8.92 13.87 -9.62
CA ILE A 47 10.39 13.83 -9.52
C ILE A 47 10.94 15.06 -10.22
N PHE A 48 11.58 15.95 -9.46
CA PHE A 48 12.12 17.20 -9.97
C PHE A 48 13.55 17.04 -10.52
N PRO A 49 14.00 17.92 -11.43
CA PRO A 49 15.36 17.86 -11.95
C PRO A 49 16.42 17.90 -10.84
N GLY A 50 17.30 16.89 -10.84
CA GLY A 50 18.37 16.74 -9.84
C GLY A 50 17.99 15.86 -8.64
N GLU A 51 16.73 15.44 -8.52
CA GLU A 51 16.34 14.42 -7.54
C GLU A 51 16.77 13.03 -8.00
N GLU A 52 17.28 12.24 -7.05
CA GLU A 52 17.63 10.85 -7.29
C GLU A 52 16.36 9.99 -7.39
N ILE A 53 16.34 9.08 -8.37
CA ILE A 53 15.30 8.05 -8.46
C ILE A 53 15.68 6.92 -7.53
N THR A 54 14.82 6.64 -6.56
CA THR A 54 15.04 5.62 -5.52
C THR A 54 13.91 4.60 -5.49
N ILE A 55 14.25 3.38 -5.09
CA ILE A 55 13.31 2.26 -4.89
C ILE A 55 13.47 1.71 -3.47
N THR A 56 12.57 0.84 -3.02
CA THR A 56 12.78 0.10 -1.77
C THR A 56 13.33 -1.31 -2.05
N TYR A 57 14.32 -1.73 -1.25
CA TYR A 57 14.91 -3.07 -1.33
C TYR A 57 14.29 -4.06 -0.34
N ILE A 58 13.39 -3.55 0.51
CA ILE A 58 12.83 -4.24 1.66
C ILE A 58 11.34 -3.93 1.76
N ASN A 59 10.63 -4.67 2.60
CA ASN A 59 9.35 -4.21 3.10
C ASN A 59 9.58 -2.96 3.97
N ASN A 60 9.17 -1.80 3.46
CA ASN A 60 9.35 -0.50 4.10
C ASN A 60 8.17 -0.11 5.03
N ALA A 61 7.07 -0.86 5.03
CA ALA A 61 5.97 -0.74 5.99
C ALA A 61 6.31 -1.52 7.29
N GLN A 62 7.49 -1.25 7.86
CA GLN A 62 7.98 -1.82 9.11
C GLN A 62 8.64 -0.74 9.95
N VAL A 63 8.71 -0.94 11.27
CA VAL A 63 9.42 -0.02 12.19
C VAL A 63 10.90 0.13 11.83
N ARG A 64 11.50 1.27 12.18
CA ARG A 64 12.87 1.65 11.77
C ARG A 64 13.90 0.59 12.12
N SER A 65 13.82 0.01 13.32
CA SER A 65 14.76 -1.02 13.77
C SER A 65 14.77 -2.24 12.84
N LYS A 66 13.59 -2.70 12.39
CA LYS A 66 13.45 -3.81 11.43
C LYS A 66 13.98 -3.43 10.05
N ARG A 67 13.69 -2.21 9.57
CA ARG A 67 14.22 -1.72 8.27
C ARG A 67 15.74 -1.68 8.27
N MET A 68 16.34 -1.10 9.31
CA MET A 68 17.80 -1.02 9.47
C MET A 68 18.44 -2.41 9.55
N ALA A 69 17.86 -3.33 10.33
CA ALA A 69 18.36 -4.69 10.45
C ALA A 69 18.32 -5.43 9.09
N ALA A 70 17.22 -5.31 8.34
CA ALA A 70 17.07 -5.94 7.03
C ALA A 70 18.09 -5.40 6.02
N LEU A 71 18.30 -4.08 5.97
CA LEU A 71 19.28 -3.46 5.08
C LEU A 71 20.71 -3.85 5.46
N LYS A 72 21.03 -3.86 6.76
CA LYS A 72 22.35 -4.28 7.22
C LYS A 72 22.65 -5.73 6.88
N MET A 73 21.68 -6.62 7.11
CA MET A 73 21.82 -8.06 6.90
C MET A 73 21.91 -8.41 5.41
N ASN A 74 21.04 -7.84 4.57
CA ASN A 74 20.89 -8.26 3.18
C ASN A 74 21.73 -7.41 2.20
N TRP A 75 22.09 -6.19 2.58
CA TRP A 75 22.75 -5.22 1.69
C TRP A 75 24.01 -4.59 2.28
N GLY A 76 24.31 -4.82 3.57
CA GLY A 76 25.57 -4.42 4.19
C GLY A 76 25.70 -2.95 4.58
N PHE A 77 24.66 -2.13 4.42
CA PHE A 77 24.71 -0.69 4.73
C PHE A 77 23.68 -0.26 5.79
N ASP A 78 23.95 0.90 6.39
CA ASP A 78 23.05 1.60 7.32
C ASP A 78 22.35 2.73 6.56
N CYS A 79 21.02 2.70 6.51
CA CYS A 79 20.25 3.68 5.75
C CYS A 79 20.29 5.08 6.40
N SER A 80 20.57 6.10 5.59
CA SER A 80 20.62 7.50 6.00
C SER A 80 19.46 8.35 5.43
N CYS A 81 18.45 7.72 4.81
CA CYS A 81 17.29 8.43 4.25
C CYS A 81 16.61 9.32 5.28
N SER A 82 15.81 10.28 4.80
CA SER A 82 15.12 11.27 5.66
C SER A 82 14.27 10.65 6.78
N SER A 83 13.72 9.45 6.58
CA SER A 83 12.97 8.72 7.62
C SER A 83 13.90 8.08 8.67
N CYS A 84 15.03 7.50 8.25
CA CYS A 84 15.95 6.79 9.15
C CYS A 84 16.93 7.72 9.90
N SER A 85 17.21 8.90 9.35
CA SER A 85 18.06 9.93 9.96
C SER A 85 17.28 11.00 10.73
N ALA A 86 15.94 10.92 10.76
CA ALA A 86 15.10 11.84 11.52
C ALA A 86 15.39 11.81 13.03
N HIS A 87 14.97 12.86 13.73
CA HIS A 87 15.05 12.94 15.18
C HIS A 87 14.33 11.74 15.84
N PRO A 88 14.84 11.18 16.97
CA PRO A 88 14.24 10.00 17.61
C PRO A 88 12.74 10.12 17.90
N ALA A 89 12.27 11.31 18.28
CA ALA A 89 10.84 11.57 18.48
C ALA A 89 10.02 11.36 17.19
N LEU A 90 10.49 11.87 16.05
CA LEU A 90 9.81 11.69 14.76
C LEU A 90 9.84 10.23 14.29
N THR A 91 10.94 9.53 14.60
CA THR A 91 11.07 8.10 14.33
C THR A 91 10.05 7.30 15.15
N ALA A 92 9.91 7.58 16.45
CA ALA A 92 8.96 6.90 17.30
C ALA A 92 7.51 7.08 16.80
N GLU A 93 7.14 8.30 16.46
CA GLU A 93 5.82 8.59 15.86
C GLU A 93 5.60 7.87 14.52
N SER A 94 6.65 7.72 13.70
CA SER A 94 6.59 6.94 12.46
C SER A 94 6.41 5.45 12.74
N ASP A 95 7.10 4.91 13.73
CA ASP A 95 6.98 3.52 14.14
C ASP A 95 5.56 3.21 14.68
N ASP A 96 4.97 4.11 15.46
CA ASP A 96 3.59 4.00 15.94
C ASP A 96 2.58 4.02 14.78
N ARG A 97 2.73 4.94 13.82
CA ARG A 97 1.86 4.98 12.63
C ARG A 97 1.98 3.71 11.79
N VAL A 98 3.19 3.20 11.57
CA VAL A 98 3.40 1.95 10.82
C VAL A 98 2.79 0.75 11.53
N GLN A 99 2.84 0.71 12.86
CA GLN A 99 2.18 -0.35 13.63
C GLN A 99 0.66 -0.26 13.52
N GLN A 100 0.10 0.96 13.54
CA GLN A 100 -1.33 1.19 13.34
C GLN A 100 -1.79 0.83 11.92
N ILE A 101 -0.98 1.11 10.90
CA ILE A 101 -1.21 0.69 9.51
C ILE A 101 -1.41 -0.83 9.46
N ALA A 102 -0.48 -1.61 10.03
CA ALA A 102 -0.57 -3.07 10.02
C ALA A 102 -1.86 -3.58 10.70
N THR A 103 -2.24 -3.00 11.84
CA THR A 103 -3.49 -3.36 12.53
C THR A 103 -4.73 -3.05 11.68
N LEU A 104 -4.77 -1.89 11.02
CA LEU A 104 -5.90 -1.49 10.18
C LEU A 104 -6.01 -2.38 8.93
N GLU A 105 -4.88 -2.72 8.30
CA GLU A 105 -4.85 -3.64 7.16
C GLU A 105 -5.43 -5.01 7.53
N GLU A 106 -5.02 -5.58 8.67
CA GLU A 106 -5.52 -6.86 9.16
C GLU A 106 -7.04 -6.81 9.43
N GLU A 107 -7.52 -5.78 10.13
CA GLU A 107 -8.94 -5.65 10.46
C GLU A 107 -9.81 -5.42 9.20
N LEU A 108 -9.32 -4.64 8.23
CA LEU A 108 -10.04 -4.35 6.99
C LEU A 108 -10.08 -5.55 6.04
N ASP A 109 -9.05 -6.39 6.02
CA ASP A 109 -8.99 -7.58 5.17
C ASP A 109 -9.68 -8.80 5.84
N TYR A 110 -10.12 -8.68 7.09
CA TYR A 110 -10.88 -9.72 7.79
C TYR A 110 -12.36 -9.69 7.38
N TRP A 111 -12.82 -10.72 6.65
CA TRP A 111 -14.17 -10.81 6.05
C TRP A 111 -15.10 -11.79 6.75
N THR A 112 -15.35 -11.59 8.04
CA THR A 112 -16.33 -12.37 8.83
C THR A 112 -17.52 -11.52 9.27
N SER A 113 -18.48 -12.09 10.00
CA SER A 113 -19.60 -11.31 10.58
C SER A 113 -19.20 -10.45 11.77
N ASP A 114 -18.05 -10.75 12.39
CA ASP A 114 -17.67 -10.24 13.71
C ASP A 114 -16.62 -9.12 13.65
N THR A 115 -16.33 -8.60 12.45
CA THR A 115 -15.37 -7.52 12.22
C THR A 115 -16.02 -6.15 12.39
N ASP A 116 -15.26 -5.25 13.01
CA ASP A 116 -15.61 -3.84 13.21
C ASP A 116 -15.15 -2.97 12.04
N ALA A 117 -14.58 -3.53 10.97
CA ALA A 117 -14.02 -2.71 9.90
C ALA A 117 -15.08 -1.84 9.22
N THR A 118 -14.78 -0.54 9.18
CA THR A 118 -15.62 0.49 8.59
C THR A 118 -14.90 1.25 7.47
N PRO A 119 -15.62 2.01 6.63
CA PRO A 119 -14.98 2.89 5.65
C PRO A 119 -14.06 3.93 6.31
N GLU A 120 -14.41 4.44 7.48
CA GLU A 120 -13.61 5.43 8.22
C GLU A 120 -12.26 4.85 8.68
N MET A 121 -12.21 3.55 9.01
CA MET A 121 -10.95 2.84 9.27
C MET A 121 -10.07 2.77 8.03
N ALA A 122 -10.67 2.53 6.85
CA ALA A 122 -9.95 2.54 5.59
C ALA A 122 -9.44 3.94 5.19
N GLU A 123 -10.21 4.99 5.46
CA GLU A 123 -9.75 6.38 5.26
C GLU A 123 -8.61 6.74 6.21
N THR A 124 -8.65 6.24 7.45
CA THR A 124 -7.56 6.38 8.42
C THR A 124 -6.30 5.68 7.91
N LEU A 125 -6.42 4.46 7.39
CA LEU A 125 -5.31 3.72 6.78
C LEU A 125 -4.67 4.53 5.64
N ILE A 126 -5.48 5.04 4.71
CA ILE A 126 -4.99 5.88 3.59
C ILE A 126 -4.23 7.09 4.12
N SER A 127 -4.80 7.80 5.10
CA SER A 127 -4.18 8.97 5.70
C SER A 127 -2.81 8.65 6.33
N LEU A 128 -2.71 7.55 7.07
CA LEU A 128 -1.46 7.12 7.69
C LEU A 128 -0.41 6.73 6.64
N MET A 129 -0.80 6.01 5.59
CA MET A 129 0.13 5.64 4.51
C MET A 129 0.64 6.85 3.74
N ILE A 130 -0.18 7.89 3.54
CA ILE A 130 0.25 9.15 2.95
C ILE A 130 1.24 9.88 3.87
N GLN A 131 0.95 9.97 5.17
CA GLN A 131 1.87 10.57 6.15
C GLN A 131 3.21 9.82 6.19
N GLU A 132 3.17 8.51 6.08
CA GLU A 132 4.35 7.67 6.00
C GLU A 132 4.97 7.63 4.61
N ARG A 133 4.45 8.31 3.59
CA ARG A 133 4.98 8.30 2.21
C ARG A 133 5.13 6.88 1.62
N LEU A 134 4.18 6.00 1.90
CA LEU A 134 4.11 4.63 1.38
C LEU A 134 3.35 4.57 0.04
N TYR A 135 3.71 5.44 -0.90
CA TYR A 135 2.92 5.70 -2.11
C TYR A 135 2.78 4.50 -3.04
N ALA A 136 3.83 3.68 -3.18
CA ALA A 136 3.81 2.46 -4.00
C ALA A 136 2.66 1.53 -3.57
N SER A 137 2.53 1.32 -2.26
CA SER A 137 1.54 0.39 -1.69
C SER A 137 0.16 1.02 -1.42
N LEU A 138 -0.07 2.30 -1.77
CA LEU A 138 -1.38 2.95 -1.57
C LEU A 138 -2.51 2.25 -2.33
N GLY A 139 -2.20 1.55 -3.43
CA GLY A 139 -3.15 0.75 -4.18
C GLY A 139 -3.89 -0.27 -3.32
N SER A 140 -3.20 -0.87 -2.35
CA SER A 140 -3.78 -1.82 -1.38
C SER A 140 -4.75 -1.15 -0.42
N ALA A 141 -4.41 0.01 0.13
CA ALA A 141 -5.32 0.75 1.01
C ALA A 141 -6.58 1.24 0.27
N TYR A 142 -6.42 1.69 -0.98
CA TYR A 142 -7.56 2.03 -1.83
C TYR A 142 -8.44 0.82 -2.16
N ARG A 143 -7.85 -0.37 -2.36
CA ARG A 143 -8.62 -1.62 -2.50
C ARG A 143 -9.48 -1.86 -1.26
N LEU A 144 -8.86 -1.82 -0.07
CA LEU A 144 -9.56 -2.03 1.20
C LEU A 144 -10.67 -1.00 1.40
N ALA A 145 -10.44 0.28 1.09
CA ALA A 145 -11.46 1.32 1.13
C ALA A 145 -12.62 1.03 0.16
N ALA A 146 -12.31 0.67 -1.09
CA ALA A 146 -13.31 0.34 -2.10
C ALA A 146 -14.22 -0.80 -1.64
N MET A 147 -13.62 -1.85 -1.08
CA MET A 147 -14.35 -3.00 -0.54
C MET A 147 -15.14 -2.65 0.72
N ALA A 148 -14.59 -1.82 1.62
CA ALA A 148 -15.29 -1.33 2.80
C ALA A 148 -16.55 -0.54 2.38
N TYR A 149 -16.44 0.45 1.50
CA TYR A 149 -17.61 1.20 1.03
C TYR A 149 -18.63 0.32 0.30
N SER A 150 -18.17 -0.61 -0.54
CA SER A 150 -19.03 -1.61 -1.19
C SER A 150 -19.83 -2.42 -0.15
N SER A 151 -19.18 -2.82 0.94
CA SER A 151 -19.82 -3.60 2.00
C SER A 151 -20.91 -2.86 2.79
N PHE A 152 -20.90 -1.52 2.76
CA PHE A 152 -21.96 -0.67 3.30
C PHE A 152 -22.97 -0.21 2.24
N GLY A 153 -22.82 -0.63 0.98
CA GLY A 153 -23.71 -0.24 -0.11
C GLY A 153 -23.49 1.20 -0.62
N ASP A 154 -22.33 1.80 -0.33
CA ASP A 154 -21.97 3.13 -0.80
C ASP A 154 -21.30 3.04 -2.18
N LYS A 155 -22.15 3.10 -3.21
CA LYS A 155 -21.77 2.89 -4.60
C LYS A 155 -20.64 3.81 -5.07
N TRP A 156 -20.75 5.11 -4.80
CA TRP A 156 -19.88 6.10 -5.42
C TRP A 156 -18.52 6.17 -4.76
N ASN A 157 -18.43 6.02 -3.44
CA ASN A 157 -17.15 5.91 -2.77
C ASN A 157 -16.45 4.58 -3.12
N ALA A 158 -17.21 3.48 -3.25
CA ALA A 158 -16.65 2.21 -3.72
C ALA A 158 -16.01 2.36 -5.11
N ILE A 159 -16.70 3.00 -6.06
CA ILE A 159 -16.17 3.28 -7.40
C ILE A 159 -14.93 4.19 -7.35
N ARG A 160 -14.99 5.27 -6.55
CA ARG A 160 -13.88 6.23 -6.40
C ARG A 160 -12.60 5.52 -5.98
N TYR A 161 -12.66 4.77 -4.89
CA TYR A 161 -11.50 4.09 -4.35
C TYR A 161 -11.06 2.90 -5.20
N ALA A 162 -11.99 2.19 -5.87
CA ALA A 162 -11.62 1.15 -6.81
C ALA A 162 -10.80 1.70 -7.99
N ARG A 163 -11.17 2.87 -8.53
CA ARG A 163 -10.40 3.52 -9.60
C ARG A 163 -9.00 3.95 -9.14
N LEU A 164 -8.90 4.53 -7.94
CA LEU A 164 -7.60 4.88 -7.35
C LEU A 164 -6.74 3.63 -7.09
N SER A 165 -7.34 2.53 -6.63
CA SER A 165 -6.64 1.27 -6.45
C SER A 165 -6.07 0.75 -7.77
N VAL A 166 -6.87 0.77 -8.86
CA VAL A 166 -6.41 0.38 -10.19
C VAL A 166 -5.20 1.20 -10.65
N GLU A 167 -5.24 2.52 -10.45
CA GLU A 167 -4.16 3.42 -10.84
C GLU A 167 -2.86 3.12 -10.11
N TYR A 168 -2.89 3.03 -8.77
CA TYR A 168 -1.69 2.84 -7.96
C TYR A 168 -1.17 1.39 -7.98
N SER A 169 -2.05 0.40 -7.85
CA SER A 169 -1.64 -1.02 -7.87
C SER A 169 -1.04 -1.43 -9.22
N ALA A 170 -1.44 -0.80 -10.33
CA ALA A 170 -0.83 -1.08 -11.63
C ALA A 170 0.63 -0.63 -11.73
N LEU A 171 1.06 0.36 -10.94
CA LEU A 171 2.43 0.87 -10.93
C LEU A 171 3.38 -0.02 -10.10
N ASP A 172 2.85 -0.68 -9.06
CA ASP A 172 3.61 -1.47 -8.07
C ASP A 172 3.46 -2.98 -8.22
N ASN A 173 2.24 -3.48 -8.49
CA ASN A 173 1.97 -4.92 -8.64
C ASN A 173 1.87 -5.34 -10.12
N GLY A 174 1.67 -4.37 -11.01
CA GLY A 174 1.62 -4.57 -12.46
C GLY A 174 0.23 -4.59 -13.08
N PHE A 175 0.20 -4.42 -14.40
CA PHE A 175 -1.04 -4.16 -15.16
C PHE A 175 -2.06 -5.30 -15.13
N ARG A 176 -1.58 -6.52 -14.89
CA ARG A 176 -2.35 -7.77 -14.88
C ARG A 176 -2.50 -8.37 -13.47
N ASP A 177 -2.21 -7.58 -12.43
CA ASP A 177 -2.43 -8.02 -11.06
C ASP A 177 -3.91 -8.36 -10.81
N LYS A 178 -4.15 -9.37 -9.96
CA LYS A 178 -5.49 -9.88 -9.65
C LYS A 178 -6.38 -8.79 -9.02
N ASP A 179 -5.79 -7.95 -8.18
CA ASP A 179 -6.54 -6.90 -7.48
C ASP A 179 -6.83 -5.75 -8.44
N VAL A 180 -5.91 -5.46 -9.37
CA VAL A 180 -6.18 -4.52 -10.48
C VAL A 180 -7.39 -4.97 -11.30
N TYR A 181 -7.51 -6.26 -11.65
CA TYR A 181 -8.70 -6.77 -12.34
C TYR A 181 -9.96 -6.71 -11.49
N ALA A 182 -9.90 -7.14 -10.23
CA ALA A 182 -11.04 -7.12 -9.32
C ALA A 182 -11.56 -5.69 -9.10
N MET A 183 -10.68 -4.72 -8.94
CA MET A 183 -11.05 -3.32 -8.75
C MET A 183 -11.60 -2.68 -10.03
N LYS A 184 -11.14 -3.08 -11.23
CA LYS A 184 -11.80 -2.68 -12.50
C LYS A 184 -13.25 -3.16 -12.57
N GLN A 185 -13.51 -4.40 -12.15
CA GLN A 185 -14.86 -4.95 -12.08
C GLN A 185 -15.72 -4.21 -11.04
N LEU A 186 -15.18 -3.98 -9.84
CA LEU A 186 -15.86 -3.21 -8.79
C LEU A 186 -16.20 -1.78 -9.24
N ALA A 187 -15.27 -1.11 -9.93
CA ALA A 187 -15.50 0.24 -10.45
C ALA A 187 -16.55 0.31 -11.57
N THR A 188 -16.81 -0.81 -12.24
CA THR A 188 -17.79 -0.91 -13.34
C THR A 188 -19.17 -1.28 -12.81
N ASP A 189 -19.24 -2.32 -11.97
CA ASP A 189 -20.49 -2.87 -11.48
C ASP A 189 -20.37 -3.28 -10.00
N PRO A 190 -20.34 -2.31 -9.06
CA PRO A 190 -20.09 -2.55 -7.65
C PRO A 190 -21.20 -3.39 -6.98
N GLU A 191 -22.43 -3.31 -7.48
CA GLU A 191 -23.60 -3.99 -6.89
C GLU A 191 -23.60 -5.50 -7.19
N MET A 192 -22.84 -5.91 -8.20
CA MET A 192 -22.62 -7.32 -8.58
C MET A 192 -21.40 -7.94 -7.88
N GLN A 193 -20.62 -7.14 -7.15
CA GLN A 193 -19.45 -7.64 -6.44
C GLN A 193 -19.84 -8.36 -5.16
N TRP A 194 -19.07 -9.40 -4.80
CA TRP A 194 -19.32 -10.22 -3.61
C TRP A 194 -19.33 -9.44 -2.30
N SER A 195 -18.60 -8.30 -2.25
CA SER A 195 -18.52 -7.44 -1.08
C SER A 195 -19.77 -6.60 -0.88
N TRP A 196 -20.61 -6.43 -1.91
CA TRP A 196 -21.74 -5.51 -1.87
C TRP A 196 -22.70 -5.79 -0.72
N ARG A 197 -22.94 -4.76 0.09
CA ARG A 197 -23.86 -4.78 1.25
C ARG A 197 -23.59 -5.87 2.30
N LYS A 198 -22.40 -6.50 2.29
CA LYS A 198 -22.01 -7.55 3.25
C LYS A 198 -22.06 -7.13 4.72
N ARG A 199 -21.84 -5.84 5.01
CA ARG A 199 -21.77 -5.27 6.38
C ARG A 199 -22.94 -4.33 6.68
N VAL A 200 -24.02 -4.36 5.87
CA VAL A 200 -25.21 -3.56 6.13
C VAL A 200 -25.87 -4.02 7.43
N GLY A 201 -25.80 -3.19 8.47
CA GLY A 201 -26.26 -3.50 9.82
C GLY A 201 -25.16 -3.37 10.88
N ASN A 202 -23.88 -3.42 10.49
CA ASN A 202 -22.77 -3.11 11.40
C ASN A 202 -22.80 -1.60 11.70
N LYS A 203 -22.55 -1.22 12.95
CA LYS A 203 -22.56 0.19 13.35
C LYS A 203 -21.40 0.89 12.64
N ARG A 204 -21.69 1.86 11.77
CA ARG A 204 -20.68 2.86 11.40
C ARG A 204 -20.23 3.53 12.69
N PHE A 205 -18.93 3.70 12.87
CA PHE A 205 -18.39 4.39 14.03
C PHE A 205 -18.98 5.80 14.05
N ALA A 206 -20.01 6.01 14.87
CA ALA A 206 -20.56 7.33 15.07
C ALA A 206 -19.52 8.06 15.90
N GLY A 207 -18.74 8.94 15.26
CA GLY A 207 -17.80 9.83 15.93
C GLY A 207 -18.54 10.70 16.94
N GLY A 208 -18.77 10.15 18.14
CA GLY A 208 -19.36 10.84 19.26
C GLY A 208 -18.26 11.51 20.05
N CYS A 209 -17.95 12.77 19.72
CA CYS A 209 -17.38 13.68 20.70
C CYS A 209 -18.43 13.90 21.79
N GLY A 210 -18.44 13.02 22.79
CA GLY A 210 -19.20 13.20 24.02
C GLY A 210 -18.52 14.27 24.86
N HIS A 211 -18.94 15.53 24.70
CA HIS A 211 -18.74 16.54 25.73
C HIS A 211 -19.57 16.14 26.96
N ALA A 212 -18.89 15.75 28.04
CA ALA A 212 -19.45 15.79 29.38
C ALA A 212 -18.79 16.98 30.11
N HIS A 213 -19.61 17.99 30.39
CA HIS A 213 -19.35 19.01 31.40
C HIS A 213 -19.63 18.45 32.79
#